data_AF-A0A6M0L3K2-F1
#
_entry.id   AF-A0A6M0L3K2-F1
#
_cell.length_a   1.000
_cell.length_b   1.000
_cell.length_c   1.000
_cell.angle_alpha   90.00
_cell.angle_beta   90.00
_cell.angle_gamma   90.00
#
_symmetry.space_group_name_H-M   'P 1'
#
loop_
_entity.id
_entity.type
_entity.pdbx_description
1 polymer ?
#
loop_
_entity_poly.entity_id
_entity_poly.type
_entity_poly.pdbx_seq_one_letter_code
_entity_poly.pdbx_strand_id
1 'polypeptide(L)'
;MNNASFLILCIFVTIVFYVWDISQHRKTLNRAMLKVHWQHKIFVNIHLKQMCSVYPMLSKVTASFSQSKLQNDSIQEIVSRSKLLDIIDKQQLNKEIDDLMENGSENDKDVFIWYLLTCLWIQDYKYHHMKVMNIEKETQKLKDEKSERDRILNRGFCLM
;
A
#
# COMPACT_ATOMS: atom_id res chain seq x y z
N MET A 1 -1.80 -46.53 22.60
CA MET A 1 -1.16 -45.22 22.34
C MET A 1 -0.58 -44.75 23.66
N ASN A 2 0.74 -44.59 23.79
CA ASN A 2 1.32 -44.14 25.06
C ASN A 2 0.86 -42.72 25.38
N ASN A 3 0.60 -42.41 26.65
CA ASN A 3 0.16 -41.08 27.11
C ASN A 3 1.09 -39.95 26.61
N ALA A 4 2.38 -40.24 26.47
CA ALA A 4 3.36 -39.33 25.88
C ALA A 4 3.08 -39.01 24.40
N SER A 5 2.71 -40.01 23.59
CA SER A 5 2.39 -39.82 22.17
C SER A 5 1.11 -39.00 21.98
N PHE A 6 0.12 -39.17 22.87
CA PHE A 6 -1.10 -38.37 22.87
C PHE A 6 -0.82 -36.91 23.25
N LEU A 7 0.02 -36.66 24.27
CA LEU A 7 0.42 -35.30 24.65
C LEU A 7 1.16 -34.58 23.53
N ILE A 8 2.09 -35.26 22.84
CA ILE A 8 2.81 -34.69 21.69
C ILE A 8 1.83 -34.32 20.57
N LEU A 9 0.85 -35.18 20.28
CA LEU A 9 -0.19 -34.90 19.30
C LEU A 9 -1.01 -33.66 19.70
N CYS A 10 -1.44 -33.55 20.95
CA CYS A 10 -2.20 -32.40 21.45
C CYS A 10 -1.42 -31.08 21.35
N ILE A 11 -0.13 -31.09 21.67
CA ILE A 11 0.74 -29.91 21.53
C ILE A 11 0.87 -29.52 20.06
N PHE A 12 1.12 -30.49 19.18
CA PHE A 12 1.24 -30.24 17.74
C PHE A 12 -0.04 -29.65 17.15
N VAL A 13 -1.20 -30.24 17.48
CA VAL A 13 -2.51 -29.74 17.05
C VAL A 13 -2.75 -28.32 17.53
N THR A 14 -2.44 -28.02 18.80
CA THR A 14 -2.57 -26.66 19.36
C THR A 14 -1.71 -25.65 18.60
N ILE A 15 -0.45 -26.00 18.28
CA ILE A 15 0.44 -25.12 17.52
C ILE A 15 -0.11 -24.87 16.10
N VAL A 16 -0.60 -25.92 15.43
CA VAL A 16 -1.18 -25.79 14.09
C VAL A 16 -2.40 -24.86 14.10
N PHE A 17 -3.31 -25.04 15.06
CA PHE A 17 -4.47 -24.16 15.23
C PHE A 17 -4.05 -22.72 15.53
N TYR A 18 -3.07 -22.52 16.40
CA TYR A 18 -2.54 -21.18 16.72
C TYR A 18 -1.95 -20.46 15.50
N VAL A 19 -1.14 -21.16 14.70
CA VAL A 19 -0.57 -20.60 13.46
C VAL A 19 -1.67 -20.30 12.44
N TRP A 20 -2.67 -21.16 12.33
CA TRP A 20 -3.80 -20.94 11.43
C TRP A 20 -4.63 -19.72 11.86
N ASP A 21 -4.96 -19.62 13.15
CA ASP A 21 -5.74 -18.51 13.70
C ASP A 21 -5.05 -17.16 13.49
N ILE A 22 -3.74 -17.08 13.79
CA ILE A 22 -2.94 -15.88 13.49
C ILE A 22 -2.97 -15.53 12.00
N SER A 23 -2.87 -16.54 11.13
CA SER A 23 -2.92 -16.34 9.68
C SER A 23 -4.27 -15.76 9.24
N GLN A 24 -5.38 -16.26 9.79
CA GLN A 24 -6.72 -15.76 9.48
C GLN A 24 -6.93 -14.34 10.03
N HIS A 25 -6.52 -14.08 11.28
CA HIS A 25 -6.59 -12.75 11.86
C HIS A 25 -5.83 -11.71 11.04
N ARG A 26 -4.61 -12.04 10.61
CA ARG A 26 -3.81 -11.16 9.74
C ARG A 26 -4.47 -10.91 8.38
N LYS A 27 -5.06 -11.93 7.77
CA LYS A 27 -5.81 -11.77 6.51
C LYS A 27 -7.01 -10.84 6.68
N THR A 28 -7.76 -10.98 7.75
CA THR A 28 -8.92 -10.13 8.05
C THR A 28 -8.50 -8.69 8.30
N LEU A 29 -7.42 -8.47 9.06
CA LEU A 29 -6.87 -7.14 9.31
C LEU A 29 -6.44 -6.45 8.01
N ASN A 30 -5.74 -7.16 7.13
CA ASN A 30 -5.33 -6.62 5.83
C ASN A 30 -6.51 -6.23 4.96
N ARG A 31 -7.58 -7.05 4.93
CA ARG A 31 -8.81 -6.72 4.19
C ARG A 31 -9.49 -5.48 4.76
N ALA A 32 -9.54 -5.36 6.09
CA ALA A 32 -10.10 -4.18 6.75
C ALA A 32 -9.27 -2.92 6.45
N MET A 33 -7.95 -3.00 6.51
CA MET A 33 -7.04 -1.90 6.17
C MET A 33 -7.16 -1.48 4.70
N LEU A 34 -7.21 -2.44 3.78
CA LEU A 34 -7.42 -2.17 2.36
C LEU A 34 -8.76 -1.43 2.15
N LYS A 35 -9.83 -1.86 2.85
CA LYS A 35 -11.12 -1.19 2.80
C LYS A 35 -11.03 0.26 3.31
N VAL A 36 -10.37 0.49 4.44
CA VAL A 36 -10.17 1.84 5.00
C VAL A 36 -9.35 2.71 4.04
N HIS A 37 -8.28 2.16 3.47
CA HIS A 37 -7.45 2.82 2.45
C HIS A 37 -8.28 3.31 1.26
N TRP A 38 -9.15 2.46 0.71
CA TRP A 38 -10.03 2.84 -0.40
C TRP A 38 -11.17 3.78 0.00
N GLN A 39 -11.64 3.74 1.25
CA GLN A 39 -12.59 4.75 1.75
C GLN A 39 -11.94 6.14 1.82
N HIS A 40 -10.65 6.21 2.14
CA HIS A 40 -9.90 7.47 2.20
C HIS A 40 -9.73 8.15 0.83
N LYS A 41 -10.04 7.48 -0.29
CA LYS A 41 -9.95 8.06 -1.64
C LYS A 41 -10.83 9.30 -1.84
N ILE A 42 -11.91 9.45 -1.05
CA ILE A 42 -12.78 10.64 -1.12
C ILE A 42 -12.01 11.89 -0.67
N PHE A 43 -11.30 11.80 0.46
CA PHE A 43 -10.43 12.88 0.97
C PHE A 43 -9.35 13.22 -0.06
N VAL A 44 -8.66 12.18 -0.56
CA VAL A 44 -7.62 12.33 -1.59
C VAL A 44 -8.14 13.04 -2.83
N ASN A 45 -9.33 12.66 -3.34
CA ASN A 45 -9.93 13.29 -4.52
C ASN A 45 -10.26 14.78 -4.34
N ILE A 46 -10.56 15.22 -3.11
CA ILE A 46 -10.81 16.63 -2.81
C ILE A 46 -9.49 17.41 -2.88
N HIS A 47 -8.43 16.89 -2.25
CA HIS A 47 -7.12 17.56 -2.20
C HIS A 47 -6.36 17.51 -3.52
N LEU A 48 -6.57 16.48 -4.36
CA LEU A 48 -5.94 16.39 -5.68
C LEU A 48 -6.24 17.60 -6.57
N LYS A 49 -7.44 18.17 -6.46
CA LYS A 49 -7.82 19.37 -7.24
C LYS A 49 -7.02 20.61 -6.84
N GLN A 50 -6.57 20.67 -5.59
CA GLN A 50 -5.83 21.79 -5.04
C GLN A 50 -4.33 21.68 -5.33
N MET A 51 -3.78 20.47 -5.29
CA MET A 51 -2.35 20.24 -5.50
C MET A 51 -1.95 20.08 -6.98
N CYS A 52 -2.90 19.92 -7.90
CA CYS A 52 -2.62 19.68 -9.33
C CYS A 52 -1.73 20.76 -9.97
N SER A 53 -1.82 22.01 -9.49
CA SER A 53 -0.97 23.11 -9.98
C SER A 53 0.46 23.07 -9.45
N VAL A 54 0.69 22.46 -8.30
CA VAL A 54 1.99 22.43 -7.60
C VAL A 54 2.71 21.10 -7.84
N TYR A 55 1.98 19.99 -7.70
CA TYR A 55 2.46 18.61 -7.86
C TYR A 55 1.64 17.90 -8.96
N PRO A 56 1.80 18.28 -10.24
CA PRO A 56 0.98 17.78 -11.34
C PRO A 56 1.19 16.28 -11.59
N MET A 57 2.40 15.77 -11.46
CA MET A 57 2.69 14.36 -11.68
C MET A 57 2.15 13.49 -10.55
N LEU A 58 2.36 13.89 -9.28
CA LEU A 58 1.77 13.22 -8.12
C LEU A 58 0.23 13.21 -8.22
N SER A 59 -0.35 14.32 -8.67
CA SER A 59 -1.79 14.42 -8.88
C SER A 59 -2.28 13.44 -9.93
N LYS A 60 -1.61 13.40 -11.08
CA LYS A 60 -1.93 12.49 -12.20
C LYS A 60 -1.90 11.03 -11.77
N VAL A 61 -0.81 10.58 -11.13
CA VAL A 61 -0.68 9.17 -10.74
C VAL A 61 -1.65 8.78 -9.64
N THR A 62 -1.89 9.67 -8.68
CA THR A 62 -2.82 9.40 -7.58
C THR A 62 -4.26 9.37 -8.08
N ALA A 63 -4.64 10.33 -8.94
CA ALA A 63 -5.95 10.38 -9.58
C ALA A 63 -6.24 9.11 -10.40
N SER A 64 -5.22 8.54 -11.05
CA SER A 64 -5.36 7.29 -11.80
C SER A 64 -5.95 6.17 -10.94
N PHE A 65 -5.59 6.10 -9.65
CA PHE A 65 -6.13 5.13 -8.71
C PHE A 65 -7.43 5.61 -8.05
N SER A 66 -7.45 6.82 -7.50
CA SER A 66 -8.55 7.32 -6.66
C SER A 66 -9.85 7.60 -7.42
N GLN A 67 -9.77 7.86 -8.73
CA GLN A 67 -10.92 8.13 -9.60
C GLN A 67 -11.34 6.91 -10.45
N SER A 68 -10.65 5.78 -10.29
CA SER A 68 -10.99 4.55 -11.00
C SER A 68 -12.41 4.08 -10.63
N LYS A 69 -13.24 3.76 -11.63
CA LYS A 69 -14.62 3.23 -11.45
C LYS A 69 -14.63 1.76 -10.99
N LEU A 70 -13.61 1.31 -10.28
CA LEU A 70 -13.47 -0.06 -9.80
C LEU A 70 -14.48 -0.25 -8.66
N GLN A 71 -15.69 -0.71 -9.02
CA GLN A 71 -16.86 -0.77 -8.14
C GLN A 71 -16.72 -1.75 -6.96
N ASN A 72 -15.67 -2.57 -6.92
CA ASN A 72 -15.49 -3.59 -5.89
C ASN A 72 -14.18 -3.52 -5.11
N ASP A 73 -13.42 -2.42 -5.17
CA ASP A 73 -12.12 -2.26 -4.46
C ASP A 73 -11.22 -3.52 -4.59
N SER A 74 -11.36 -4.21 -5.74
CA SER A 74 -10.68 -5.47 -6.02
C SER A 74 -9.25 -5.12 -6.33
N ILE A 75 -8.38 -5.28 -5.33
CA ILE A 75 -6.94 -5.06 -5.49
C ILE A 75 -6.37 -5.88 -6.66
N GLN A 76 -6.99 -7.03 -6.99
CA GLN A 76 -6.67 -7.81 -8.19
C GLN A 76 -6.85 -7.02 -9.49
N GLU A 77 -7.96 -6.30 -9.61
CA GLU A 77 -8.27 -5.53 -10.81
C GLU A 77 -7.40 -4.27 -10.93
N ILE A 78 -7.09 -3.64 -9.79
CA ILE A 78 -6.13 -2.53 -9.73
C ILE A 78 -4.74 -3.03 -10.16
N VAL A 79 -4.34 -4.20 -9.65
CA VAL A 79 -3.05 -4.81 -9.95
C VAL A 79 -2.93 -5.16 -11.43
N SER A 80 -3.96 -5.77 -12.02
CA SER A 80 -3.93 -6.19 -13.43
C SER A 80 -3.86 -5.02 -14.40
N ARG A 81 -4.42 -3.86 -14.04
CA ARG A 81 -4.39 -2.62 -14.83
C ARG A 81 -3.23 -1.68 -14.49
N SER A 82 -2.51 -1.96 -13.40
CA SER A 82 -1.37 -1.14 -12.99
C SER A 82 -0.14 -1.41 -13.84
N LYS A 83 0.48 -0.34 -14.34
CA LYS A 83 1.78 -0.36 -14.99
C LYS A 83 2.83 0.37 -14.16
N LEU A 84 4.10 0.01 -14.37
CA LEU A 84 5.20 0.79 -13.81
C LEU A 84 5.21 2.18 -14.48
N LEU A 85 5.65 3.19 -13.74
CA LEU A 85 5.90 4.51 -14.29
C LEU A 85 7.06 4.47 -15.28
N ASP A 86 6.88 5.19 -16.39
CA ASP A 86 7.95 5.43 -17.35
C ASP A 86 9.04 6.31 -16.73
N ILE A 87 10.26 6.26 -17.27
CA ILE A 87 11.44 6.91 -16.65
C ILE A 87 11.24 8.42 -16.48
N ILE A 88 10.64 9.09 -17.47
CA ILE A 88 10.41 10.54 -17.47
C ILE A 88 9.39 10.90 -16.37
N ASP A 89 8.25 10.20 -16.38
CA ASP A 89 7.17 10.34 -15.41
C ASP A 89 7.70 10.12 -13.97
N LYS A 90 8.56 9.11 -13.78
CA LYS A 90 9.20 8.82 -12.49
C LYS A 90 10.17 9.91 -12.04
N GLN A 91 11.00 10.45 -12.94
CA GLN A 91 11.92 11.53 -12.60
C GLN A 91 11.17 12.79 -12.18
N GLN A 92 10.07 13.11 -12.85
CA GLN A 92 9.22 14.23 -12.49
C GLN A 92 8.55 14.00 -11.13
N LEU A 93 8.01 12.81 -10.89
CA LEU A 93 7.42 12.44 -9.61
C LEU A 93 8.42 12.55 -8.46
N ASN A 94 9.66 12.09 -8.64
CA ASN A 94 10.70 12.17 -7.60
C ASN A 94 11.05 13.63 -7.26
N LYS A 95 11.14 14.51 -8.25
CA LYS A 95 11.38 15.94 -8.01
C LYS A 95 10.23 16.58 -7.23
N GLU A 96 8.99 16.26 -7.60
CA GLU A 96 7.81 16.75 -6.88
C GLU A 96 7.78 16.24 -5.43
N ILE A 97 8.22 15.00 -5.18
CA ILE A 97 8.28 14.42 -3.83
C ILE A 97 9.40 15.06 -3.00
N ASP A 98 10.58 15.30 -3.57
CA ASP A 98 11.65 15.99 -2.85
C ASP A 98 11.18 17.39 -2.40
N ASP A 99 10.51 18.15 -3.27
CA ASP A 99 9.93 19.45 -2.90
C ASP A 99 8.79 19.32 -1.86
N LEU A 100 7.90 18.34 -2.03
CA LEU A 100 6.79 18.09 -1.09
C LEU A 100 7.28 17.71 0.31
N MET A 101 8.40 17.01 0.43
CA MET A 101 8.98 16.66 1.72
C MET A 101 9.59 17.87 2.43
N GLU A 102 10.13 18.83 1.69
CA GLU A 102 10.76 20.04 2.23
C GLU A 102 9.74 21.15 2.51
N ASN A 103 8.80 21.37 1.59
CA ASN A 103 7.94 22.56 1.56
C ASN A 103 6.43 22.24 1.56
N GLY A 104 6.06 20.97 1.40
CA GLY A 104 4.66 20.55 1.23
C GLY A 104 3.83 20.65 2.52
N SER A 105 2.52 20.90 2.34
CA SER A 105 1.57 20.88 3.45
C SER A 105 1.35 19.46 3.98
N GLU A 106 0.87 19.32 5.22
CA GLU A 106 0.53 18.00 5.78
C GLU A 106 -0.53 17.27 4.93
N ASN A 107 -1.48 18.00 4.34
CA ASN A 107 -2.50 17.41 3.46
C ASN A 107 -1.89 16.84 2.17
N ASP A 108 -0.88 17.51 1.59
CA ASP A 108 -0.20 17.02 0.39
C ASP A 108 0.63 15.78 0.71
N LYS A 109 1.27 15.76 1.88
CA LYS A 109 1.96 14.58 2.41
C LYS A 109 1.02 13.42 2.64
N ASP A 110 -0.18 13.64 3.16
CA ASP A 110 -1.18 12.58 3.33
C ASP A 110 -1.61 11.98 1.98
N VAL A 111 -1.75 12.80 0.94
CA VAL A 111 -2.04 12.31 -0.41
C VAL A 111 -0.86 11.51 -0.99
N PHE A 112 0.37 11.97 -0.76
CA PHE A 112 1.56 11.21 -1.13
C PHE A 112 1.64 9.86 -0.39
N ILE A 113 1.39 9.84 0.92
CA ILE A 113 1.36 8.61 1.73
C ILE A 113 0.31 7.65 1.18
N TRP A 114 -0.87 8.15 0.82
CA TRP A 114 -1.92 7.33 0.22
C TRP A 114 -1.47 6.73 -1.13
N TYR A 115 -0.84 7.51 -2.00
CA TYR A 115 -0.28 7.00 -3.25
C TYR A 115 0.77 5.91 -3.00
N LEU A 116 1.64 6.13 -2.03
CA LEU A 116 2.74 5.22 -1.73
C LEU A 116 2.24 3.90 -1.12
N LEU A 117 1.27 3.96 -0.20
CA LEU A 117 0.57 2.78 0.31
C LEU A 117 -0.10 1.99 -0.82
N THR A 118 -0.70 2.69 -1.80
CA THR A 118 -1.28 2.05 -2.98
C THR A 118 -0.22 1.28 -3.79
N CYS A 119 0.95 1.87 -4.00
CA CYS A 119 2.07 1.21 -4.68
C CYS A 119 2.57 -0.02 -3.91
N LEU A 120 2.64 0.07 -2.58
CA LEU A 120 3.00 -1.05 -1.70
C LEU A 120 2.00 -2.20 -1.80
N TRP A 121 0.70 -1.92 -1.74
CA TRP A 121 -0.34 -2.92 -1.93
C TRP A 121 -0.22 -3.62 -3.28
N ILE A 122 0.03 -2.87 -4.36
CA ILE A 122 0.23 -3.44 -5.71
C ILE A 122 1.49 -4.31 -5.75
N GLN A 123 2.59 -3.85 -5.16
CA GLN A 123 3.84 -4.61 -5.13
C GLN A 123 3.70 -5.91 -4.33
N ASP A 124 3.13 -5.86 -3.13
CA ASP A 124 2.89 -7.04 -2.29
C ASP A 124 1.95 -8.04 -2.99
N TYR A 125 0.95 -7.53 -3.70
CA TYR A 125 0.06 -8.37 -4.48
C TYR A 125 0.76 -9.03 -5.69
N LYS A 126 1.54 -8.26 -6.47
CA LYS A 126 2.22 -8.75 -7.68
C LYS A 126 3.34 -9.74 -7.39
N TYR A 127 4.13 -9.51 -6.34
CA TYR A 127 5.38 -10.26 -6.12
C TYR A 127 5.33 -11.21 -4.92
N HIS A 128 4.39 -11.02 -4.00
CA HIS A 128 4.37 -11.76 -2.74
C HIS A 128 3.02 -12.41 -2.41
N HIS A 129 2.03 -12.32 -3.30
CA HIS A 129 0.70 -12.90 -3.13
C HIS A 129 0.05 -12.54 -1.78
N MET A 130 0.17 -11.28 -1.38
CA MET A 130 -0.43 -10.76 -0.15
C MET A 130 0.25 -11.30 1.13
N LYS A 131 1.59 -11.28 1.19
CA LYS A 131 2.31 -11.57 2.44
C LYS A 131 2.14 -10.38 3.37
N VAL A 132 1.25 -10.56 4.33
CA VAL A 132 0.91 -9.64 5.43
C VAL A 132 1.91 -8.49 5.62
N MET A 133 1.62 -7.35 5.02
CA MET A 133 2.36 -6.11 5.27
C MET A 133 2.16 -5.70 6.73
N ASN A 134 3.27 -5.48 7.45
CA ASN A 134 3.22 -4.80 8.73
C ASN A 134 3.21 -3.28 8.48
N ILE A 135 2.03 -2.77 8.15
CA ILE A 135 1.84 -1.40 7.64
C ILE A 135 2.27 -0.35 8.65
N GLU A 136 2.16 -0.58 9.96
CA GLU A 136 2.61 0.37 10.98
C GLU A 136 4.13 0.58 10.90
N LYS A 137 4.88 -0.52 10.81
CA LYS A 137 6.34 -0.47 10.66
C LYS A 137 6.76 0.12 9.31
N GLU A 138 6.04 -0.20 8.24
CA GLU A 138 6.34 0.34 6.91
C GLU A 138 5.97 1.82 6.82
N THR A 139 4.84 2.26 7.38
CA THR A 139 4.42 3.68 7.40
C THR A 139 5.39 4.55 8.19
N GLN A 140 5.90 4.05 9.32
CA GLN A 140 6.90 4.77 10.10
C GLN A 140 8.23 4.90 9.34
N LYS A 141 8.73 3.80 8.75
CA LYS A 141 9.93 3.84 7.90
C LYS A 141 9.79 4.78 6.71
N LEU A 142 8.60 4.89 6.12
CA LEU A 142 8.35 5.77 5.00
C LEU A 142 8.43 7.26 5.36
N LYS A 143 8.10 7.60 6.60
CA LYS A 143 8.27 8.95 7.12
C LYS A 143 9.75 9.24 7.40
N ASP A 144 10.46 8.28 7.98
CA ASP A 144 11.78 8.50 8.58
C ASP A 144 12.97 8.18 7.64
N GLU A 145 12.83 7.32 6.63
CA GLU A 145 13.94 6.82 5.80
C GLU A 145 13.79 7.17 4.30
N LYS A 146 14.63 8.09 3.80
CA LYS A 146 14.68 8.46 2.37
C LYS A 146 14.96 7.25 1.46
N SER A 147 15.83 6.33 1.88
CA SER A 147 16.16 5.12 1.13
C SER A 147 14.97 4.18 0.91
N GLU A 148 14.04 4.11 1.86
CA GLU A 148 12.86 3.24 1.77
C GLU A 148 11.83 3.83 0.80
N ARG A 149 11.63 5.16 0.83
CA ARG A 149 10.86 5.89 -0.17
C ARG A 149 11.42 5.69 -1.57
N ASP A 150 12.73 5.88 -1.74
CA ASP A 150 13.41 5.73 -3.04
C ASP A 150 13.28 4.30 -3.58
N ARG A 151 13.30 3.28 -2.71
CA ARG A 151 13.09 1.89 -3.10
C ARG A 151 11.68 1.64 -3.67
N ILE A 152 10.66 2.25 -3.07
CA ILE A 152 9.26 2.06 -3.48
C ILE A 152 8.93 2.91 -4.69
N LEU A 153 9.39 4.16 -4.72
CA LEU A 153 9.32 5.04 -5.91
C LEU A 153 10.10 4.47 -7.08
N ASN A 154 11.16 3.69 -6.81
CA ASN A 154 11.85 2.97 -7.86
C ASN A 154 10.94 2.00 -8.63
N ARG A 155 9.85 1.55 -8.01
CA ARG A 155 8.79 0.71 -8.57
C ARG A 155 7.43 1.42 -8.54
N GLY A 156 7.38 2.75 -8.67
CA GLY A 156 6.13 3.51 -8.69
C GLY A 156 5.17 2.99 -9.78
N PHE A 157 3.88 2.95 -9.47
CA PHE A 157 2.83 2.46 -10.37
C PHE A 157 1.86 3.57 -10.76
N CYS A 158 1.16 3.39 -11.88
CA CYS A 158 -0.05 4.12 -12.25
C CYS A 158 -1.05 3.18 -12.92
N LEU A 159 -2.34 3.55 -12.95
CA LEU A 159 -3.33 2.87 -13.79
C LEU A 159 -3.26 3.40 -15.23
N MET A 160 -3.48 2.49 -16.19
CA MET A 160 -3.64 2.79 -17.61
C MET A 160 -5.08 3.15 -17.96
#